data_AF-A0A830D2T6-F1
#
_entry.id   AF-A0A830D2T6-F1
#
_cell.length_a   1.000
_cell.length_b   1.000
_cell.length_c   1.000
_cell.angle_alpha   90.00
_cell.angle_beta   90.00
_cell.angle_gamma   90.00
#
_symmetry.space_group_name_H-M   'P 1'
#
loop_
_entity.id
_entity.type
_entity.pdbx_description
1 polymer ?
#
loop_
_entity_poly.entity_id
_entity_poly.type
_entity_poly.pdbx_seq_one_letter_code
_entity_poly.pdbx_strand_id
1 'polypeptide(L)'
;MEEEEDEDESMLKKEEEVIGNNNKDPPPPLPLWGRKMMVEEVARVLNHGDLRARIEAARDVRRLVRKSSSANSKSAVRCRFAAAGVIEPLVSMLHSSLPLAAREAALLALLNLAARNQRYRLSLFPLLY
;
A
#
# COMPACT_ATOMS: atom_id res chain seq x y z
N MET A 1 -60.76 1.35 38.59
CA MET A 1 -60.78 2.81 38.39
C MET A 1 -59.36 3.32 38.45
N GLU A 2 -58.58 3.25 37.38
CA GLU A 2 -58.55 2.49 36.09
C GLU A 2 -57.25 3.06 35.44
N GLU A 3 -56.27 2.29 34.96
CA GLU A 3 -56.22 1.41 33.76
C GLU A 3 -56.27 2.18 32.43
N GLU A 4 -55.79 1.54 31.34
CA GLU A 4 -55.24 2.14 30.10
C GLU A 4 -53.83 2.76 30.36
N GLU A 5 -52.67 2.25 29.86
CA GLU A 5 -52.31 1.40 28.69
C GLU A 5 -52.47 2.04 27.31
N ASP A 6 -51.72 1.51 26.31
CA ASP A 6 -51.48 2.04 24.94
C ASP A 6 -50.74 3.41 24.90
N GLU A 7 -49.99 3.88 23.87
CA GLU A 7 -49.56 3.51 22.49
C GLU A 7 -47.99 3.68 22.44
N ASP A 8 -47.14 3.37 21.45
CA ASP A 8 -47.16 2.85 20.06
C ASP A 8 -45.75 2.20 19.78
N GLU A 9 -45.54 1.52 18.64
CA GLU A 9 -44.24 0.93 18.24
C GLU A 9 -43.18 1.96 17.76
N SER A 10 -41.89 1.65 17.99
CA SER A 10 -40.82 2.03 17.06
C SER A 10 -39.79 0.88 16.95
N MET A 11 -39.83 0.00 15.94
CA MET A 11 -39.70 0.25 14.49
C MET A 11 -38.50 1.17 14.17
N LEU A 12 -37.37 0.72 13.61
CA LEU A 12 -37.02 -0.63 13.14
C LEU A 12 -35.58 -1.01 13.51
N LYS A 13 -35.38 -2.27 13.91
CA LYS A 13 -34.11 -2.96 13.69
C LYS A 13 -33.96 -3.22 12.19
N LYS A 14 -32.89 -2.74 11.56
CA LYS A 14 -32.48 -3.26 10.24
C LYS A 14 -31.49 -4.41 10.43
N GLU A 15 -32.02 -5.62 10.42
CA GLU A 15 -31.26 -6.84 10.16
C GLU A 15 -31.26 -7.10 8.65
N GLU A 16 -30.10 -6.97 8.01
CA GLU A 16 -29.80 -7.34 6.62
C GLU A 16 -28.26 -7.39 6.50
N GLU A 17 -27.59 -8.46 6.06
CA GLU A 17 -28.08 -9.82 5.82
C GLU A 17 -26.93 -10.85 6.04
N VAL A 18 -27.24 -12.15 5.95
CA VAL A 18 -26.32 -13.25 6.25
C VAL A 18 -25.27 -13.48 5.16
N ILE A 19 -23.98 -13.52 5.52
CA ILE A 19 -22.94 -14.19 4.71
C ILE A 19 -22.12 -15.18 5.56
N GLY A 20 -22.61 -16.42 5.59
CA GLY A 20 -21.82 -17.66 5.51
C GLY A 20 -20.62 -17.86 6.42
N ASN A 21 -20.83 -18.62 7.50
CA ASN A 21 -19.76 -19.47 8.07
C ASN A 21 -19.21 -20.39 6.97
N ASN A 22 -17.92 -20.27 6.67
CA ASN A 22 -17.20 -21.25 5.85
C ASN A 22 -15.73 -21.30 6.26
N ASN A 23 -15.27 -22.47 6.69
CA ASN A 23 -13.93 -22.68 7.23
C ASN A 23 -12.87 -22.33 6.19
N LYS A 24 -12.13 -21.24 6.45
CA LYS A 24 -10.88 -20.89 5.81
C LYS A 24 -9.94 -20.38 6.89
N ASP A 25 -8.69 -20.80 6.82
CA ASP A 25 -7.69 -20.62 7.86
C ASP A 25 -7.51 -19.15 8.24
N PRO A 26 -7.18 -18.83 9.51
CA PRO A 26 -6.88 -17.46 9.90
C PRO A 26 -5.78 -16.93 8.96
N PRO A 27 -6.01 -15.80 8.27
CA PRO A 27 -5.06 -15.29 7.28
C PRO A 27 -3.70 -15.10 7.97
N PRO A 28 -2.60 -15.58 7.37
CA PRO A 28 -1.30 -15.62 8.03
C PRO A 28 -0.96 -14.21 8.53
N PRO A 29 -0.52 -14.06 9.80
CA PRO A 29 -0.59 -12.80 10.51
C PRO A 29 0.24 -11.71 9.82
N LEU A 30 -0.46 -10.88 9.03
CA LEU A 30 0.13 -9.75 8.31
C LEU A 30 0.81 -8.85 9.35
N PRO A 31 2.15 -8.69 9.33
CA PRO A 31 2.83 -8.14 10.48
C PRO A 31 2.37 -6.72 10.80
N LEU A 32 1.78 -6.55 11.99
CA LEU A 32 1.34 -5.27 12.56
C LEU A 32 2.52 -4.40 13.03
N TRP A 33 3.60 -4.38 12.24
CA TRP A 33 4.80 -3.61 12.50
C TRP A 33 4.62 -2.16 12.06
N GLY A 34 5.16 -1.22 12.84
CA GLY A 34 5.00 0.20 12.57
C GLY A 34 5.55 0.64 11.20
N ARG A 35 5.06 1.78 10.69
CA ARG A 35 5.41 2.40 9.38
C ARG A 35 6.91 2.73 9.15
N LYS A 36 7.82 2.28 10.02
CA LYS A 36 9.27 2.24 9.80
C LYS A 36 9.72 0.82 9.41
N MET A 37 9.45 -0.18 10.26
CA MET A 37 9.80 -1.58 9.99
C MET A 37 9.20 -2.10 8.68
N MET A 38 7.97 -1.72 8.32
CA MET A 38 7.39 -2.10 7.01
C MET A 38 8.17 -1.55 5.80
N VAL A 39 8.92 -0.44 5.93
CA VAL A 39 9.77 0.07 4.84
C VAL A 39 11.05 -0.76 4.72
N GLU A 40 11.68 -1.05 5.85
CA GLU A 40 12.91 -1.83 5.93
C GLU A 40 12.69 -3.29 5.48
N GLU A 41 11.57 -3.91 5.87
CA GLU A 41 11.24 -5.27 5.43
C GLU A 41 10.83 -5.34 3.96
N VAL A 42 10.02 -4.39 3.45
CA VAL A 42 9.70 -4.30 2.01
C VAL A 42 10.97 -4.07 1.18
N ALA A 43 11.94 -3.30 1.68
CA ALA A 43 13.23 -3.14 1.04
C ALA A 43 14.05 -4.44 1.05
N ARG A 44 14.10 -5.17 2.18
CA ARG A 44 14.77 -6.47 2.28
C ARG A 44 14.18 -7.49 1.30
N VAL A 45 12.86 -7.56 1.20
CA VAL A 45 12.15 -8.45 0.26
C VAL A 45 12.34 -8.02 -1.20
N LEU A 46 12.42 -6.72 -1.50
CA LEU A 46 12.73 -6.24 -2.86
C LEU A 46 14.15 -6.60 -3.30
N ASN A 47 15.13 -6.60 -2.38
CA ASN A 47 16.52 -6.95 -2.65
C ASN A 47 16.79 -8.46 -2.73
N HIS A 48 16.23 -9.25 -1.80
CA HIS A 48 16.59 -10.66 -1.61
C HIS A 48 15.43 -11.66 -1.81
N GLY A 49 14.21 -11.18 -2.05
CA GLY A 49 13.04 -12.04 -2.27
C GLY A 49 13.02 -12.69 -3.64
N ASP A 50 12.24 -13.77 -3.76
CA ASP A 50 11.90 -14.37 -5.04
C ASP A 50 11.05 -13.40 -5.89
N LEU A 51 10.85 -13.74 -7.17
CA LEU A 51 10.09 -12.90 -8.08
C LEU A 51 8.64 -12.64 -7.61
N ARG A 52 7.98 -13.59 -6.93
CA ARG A 52 6.62 -13.41 -6.37
C ARG A 52 6.63 -12.49 -5.15
N ALA A 53 7.53 -12.69 -4.19
CA ALA A 53 7.65 -11.80 -3.04
C ALA A 53 8.03 -10.37 -3.46
N ARG A 54 8.90 -10.21 -4.47
CA ARG A 54 9.23 -8.89 -5.06
C ARG A 54 8.03 -8.19 -5.69
N ILE A 55 7.12 -8.93 -6.37
CA ILE A 55 5.86 -8.38 -6.91
C ILE A 55 4.95 -7.85 -5.79
N GLU A 56 4.74 -8.61 -4.72
CA GLU A 56 3.92 -8.15 -3.59
C GLU A 56 4.59 -7.01 -2.82
N ALA A 57 5.91 -7.05 -2.60
CA ALA A 57 6.64 -5.95 -1.98
C ALA A 57 6.51 -4.64 -2.77
N ALA A 58 6.58 -4.68 -4.11
CA ALA A 58 6.31 -3.52 -4.96
C ALA A 58 4.85 -3.02 -4.84
N ARG A 59 3.88 -3.94 -4.73
CA ARG A 59 2.48 -3.61 -4.42
C ARG A 59 2.36 -2.96 -3.04
N ASP A 60 3.14 -3.37 -2.05
CA ASP A 60 3.17 -2.77 -0.72
C ASP A 60 3.81 -1.38 -0.66
N VAL A 61 4.87 -1.10 -1.44
CA VAL A 61 5.36 0.28 -1.63
C VAL A 61 4.19 1.18 -2.07
N ARG A 62 3.41 0.76 -3.06
CA ARG A 62 2.22 1.48 -3.56
C ARG A 62 1.13 1.60 -2.49
N ARG A 63 0.81 0.52 -1.75
CA ARG A 63 -0.18 0.53 -0.65
C ARG A 63 0.24 1.54 0.44
N LEU A 64 1.48 1.50 0.90
CA LEU A 64 2.02 2.31 1.99
C LEU A 64 2.14 3.81 1.63
N VAL A 65 2.59 4.13 0.41
CA VAL A 65 2.64 5.53 -0.06
C VAL A 65 1.24 6.13 -0.21
N ARG A 66 0.25 5.36 -0.71
CA ARG A 66 -1.14 5.83 -0.84
C ARG A 66 -1.88 5.96 0.50
N LYS A 67 -1.68 5.02 1.44
CA LYS A 67 -2.41 4.97 2.72
C LYS A 67 -2.00 6.07 3.72
N SER A 68 -0.96 6.84 3.43
CA SER A 68 -0.61 8.05 4.19
C SER A 68 -1.57 9.20 3.85
N SER A 69 -2.34 9.69 4.83
CA SER A 69 -3.33 10.77 4.64
C SER A 69 -2.68 12.12 4.32
N SER A 70 -1.89 12.66 5.24
CA SER A 70 -1.21 13.96 5.08
C SER A 70 -0.12 13.96 4.02
N ALA A 71 -0.01 15.05 3.26
CA ALA A 71 1.07 15.26 2.28
C ALA A 71 2.48 15.21 2.91
N ASN A 72 2.61 15.70 4.15
CA ASN A 72 3.90 15.69 4.86
C ASN A 72 4.32 14.24 5.20
N SER A 73 3.35 13.42 5.66
CA SER A 73 3.58 11.98 5.90
C SER A 73 3.82 11.20 4.59
N LYS A 74 3.14 11.54 3.48
CA LYS A 74 3.45 10.97 2.15
C LYS A 74 4.91 11.26 1.76
N SER A 75 5.41 12.46 2.01
CA SER A 75 6.82 12.80 1.76
C SER A 75 7.76 11.98 2.63
N ALA A 76 7.52 11.90 3.94
CA ALA A 76 8.33 11.12 4.87
C ALA A 76 8.40 9.62 4.48
N VAL A 77 7.30 9.01 4.04
CA VAL A 77 7.28 7.62 3.56
C VAL A 77 8.12 7.45 2.29
N ARG A 78 7.99 8.34 1.30
CA ARG A 78 8.79 8.29 0.06
C ARG A 78 10.28 8.48 0.33
N CYS A 79 10.66 9.40 1.21
CA CYS A 79 12.06 9.59 1.62
C CYS A 79 12.63 8.35 2.32
N ARG A 80 11.86 7.68 3.18
CA ARG A 80 12.29 6.43 3.82
C ARG A 80 12.50 5.29 2.81
N PHE A 81 11.60 5.13 1.84
CA PHE A 81 11.79 4.15 0.76
C PHE A 81 13.03 4.45 -0.08
N ALA A 82 13.27 5.71 -0.44
CA ALA A 82 14.48 6.11 -1.17
C ALA A 82 15.77 5.82 -0.36
N ALA A 83 15.79 6.15 0.93
CA ALA A 83 16.90 5.86 1.82
C ALA A 83 17.13 4.36 2.07
N ALA A 84 16.08 3.53 1.96
CA ALA A 84 16.16 2.08 2.01
C ALA A 84 16.54 1.42 0.66
N GLY A 85 17.01 2.19 -0.32
CA GLY A 85 17.58 1.68 -1.57
C GLY A 85 16.59 1.06 -2.56
N VAL A 86 15.27 1.14 -2.34
CA VAL A 86 14.29 0.36 -3.12
C VAL A 86 14.18 0.73 -4.60
N ILE A 87 14.84 1.79 -5.05
CA ILE A 87 14.76 2.28 -6.43
C ILE A 87 15.43 1.29 -7.40
N GLU A 88 16.64 0.82 -7.13
CA GLU A 88 17.36 -0.12 -8.03
C GLU A 88 16.65 -1.49 -8.16
N PRO A 89 16.17 -2.13 -7.07
CA PRO A 89 15.34 -3.34 -7.16
C PRO A 89 14.08 -3.16 -8.00
N LEU A 90 13.42 -2.00 -7.93
CA LEU A 90 12.23 -1.71 -8.74
C LEU A 90 12.61 -1.42 -10.21
N VAL A 91 13.72 -0.74 -10.48
CA VAL A 91 14.20 -0.53 -11.86
C VAL A 91 14.61 -1.86 -12.51
N SER A 92 15.30 -2.75 -11.80
CA SER A 92 15.62 -4.09 -12.32
C SER A 92 14.38 -4.94 -12.63
N MET A 93 13.27 -4.72 -11.92
CA MET A 93 11.98 -5.38 -12.21
C MET A 93 11.30 -4.90 -13.51
N LEU A 94 11.81 -3.85 -14.17
CA LEU A 94 11.28 -3.36 -15.45
C LEU A 94 11.80 -4.14 -16.67
N HIS A 95 12.82 -4.98 -16.50
CA HIS A 95 13.52 -5.67 -17.58
C HIS A 95 12.57 -6.55 -18.42
N SER A 96 12.81 -6.59 -19.74
CA SER A 96 11.92 -7.27 -20.70
C SER A 96 11.83 -8.78 -20.50
N SER A 97 12.84 -9.40 -19.86
CA SER A 97 12.84 -10.82 -19.51
C SER A 97 11.92 -11.19 -18.33
N LEU A 98 11.30 -10.20 -17.67
CA LEU A 98 10.43 -10.44 -16.51
C LEU A 98 8.94 -10.37 -16.87
N PRO A 99 8.08 -11.13 -16.17
CA PRO A 99 6.64 -11.13 -16.41
C PRO A 99 6.02 -9.73 -16.30
N LEU A 100 5.00 -9.46 -17.10
CA LEU A 100 4.29 -8.18 -17.15
C LEU A 100 3.88 -7.69 -15.75
N ALA A 101 3.35 -8.57 -14.89
CA ALA A 101 2.95 -8.24 -13.52
C ALA A 101 4.08 -7.69 -12.63
N ALA A 102 5.35 -8.08 -12.85
CA ALA A 102 6.50 -7.52 -12.15
C ALA A 102 6.83 -6.11 -12.65
N ARG A 103 6.80 -5.94 -13.98
CA ARG A 103 7.06 -4.66 -14.66
C ARG A 103 5.98 -3.63 -14.29
N GLU A 104 4.71 -4.03 -14.30
CA GLU A 104 3.57 -3.21 -13.86
C GLU A 104 3.64 -2.83 -12.37
N ALA A 105 3.88 -3.80 -11.48
CA ALA A 105 3.99 -3.52 -10.04
C ALA A 105 5.14 -2.54 -9.75
N ALA A 106 6.28 -2.70 -10.43
CA ALA A 106 7.41 -1.81 -10.32
C ALA A 106 7.16 -0.41 -10.90
N LEU A 107 6.56 -0.29 -12.10
CA LEU A 107 6.16 0.99 -12.68
C LEU A 107 5.20 1.75 -11.76
N LEU A 108 4.20 1.06 -11.21
CA LEU A 108 3.24 1.67 -10.30
C LEU A 108 3.87 2.07 -8.96
N ALA A 109 4.83 1.30 -8.43
CA ALA A 109 5.60 1.66 -7.25
C ALA A 109 6.46 2.91 -7.50
N LEU A 110 7.28 2.90 -8.57
CA LEU A 110 8.14 4.01 -8.98
C LEU A 110 7.33 5.29 -9.25
N LEU A 111 6.18 5.20 -9.93
CA LEU A 111 5.28 6.33 -10.15
C LEU A 111 4.78 6.93 -8.83
N ASN A 112 4.43 6.11 -7.83
CA ASN A 112 3.96 6.60 -6.54
C ASN A 112 5.11 7.19 -5.69
N LEU A 113 6.35 6.71 -5.85
CA LEU A 113 7.54 7.32 -5.23
C LEU A 113 7.92 8.67 -5.91
N ALA A 114 7.85 8.73 -7.24
CA ALA A 114 8.17 9.92 -8.03
C ALA A 114 7.09 11.02 -7.94
N ALA A 115 5.82 10.67 -7.74
CA ALA A 115 4.71 11.61 -7.62
C ALA A 115 4.97 12.65 -6.52
N ARG A 116 5.08 13.93 -6.93
CA ARG A 116 5.50 15.09 -6.11
C ARG A 116 6.94 15.03 -5.58
N ASN A 117 7.89 14.56 -6.40
CA ASN A 117 9.31 14.94 -6.28
C ASN A 117 9.67 16.06 -7.27
N GLN A 118 9.21 17.27 -6.97
CA GLN A 118 9.55 18.49 -7.73
C GLN A 118 11.07 18.80 -7.71
N ARG A 119 11.85 18.15 -6.83
CA ARG A 119 13.33 18.20 -6.82
C ARG A 119 14.01 17.51 -8.00
N TYR A 120 13.38 16.55 -8.68
CA TYR A 120 13.96 15.95 -9.90
C TYR A 120 13.90 16.89 -11.12
N ARG A 121 13.17 18.01 -11.06
CA ARG A 121 13.16 19.01 -12.14
C ARG A 121 14.49 19.76 -12.31
N LEU A 122 15.36 19.78 -11.29
CA LEU A 122 16.63 20.53 -11.33
C LEU A 122 17.80 19.67 -11.83
N SER A 123 17.78 18.35 -11.59
CA SER A 123 18.85 17.44 -12.01
C SER A 123 18.74 16.96 -13.46
N LEU A 124 17.60 17.16 -14.13
CA LEU A 124 17.36 16.72 -15.52
C LEU A 124 17.43 17.85 -16.57
N PHE A 125 17.68 19.09 -16.15
CA PHE A 125 17.70 20.28 -17.02
C PHE A 125 19.01 21.11 -17.08
N PRO A 126 20.17 20.76 -16.48
CA PRO A 126 21.36 21.62 -16.48
C PRO A 126 22.26 21.47 -17.74
N LEU A 127 21.68 21.24 -18.94
CA LEU A 127 22.43 21.00 -20.19
C LEU A 127 21.80 21.66 -21.45
N LEU A 128 21.00 22.72 -21.28
CA LEU A 128 20.49 23.54 -22.39
C LEU A 128 20.55 25.04 -22.06
N TYR A 129 21.76 25.52 -21.77
CA TYR A 129 22.22 26.90 -22.02
C TYR A 129 23.75 26.93 -22.06
#